data_AF-A0A1I8D0W5-F1
#
_entry.id   AF-A0A1I8D0W5-F1
#
_cell.length_a   1.000
_cell.length_b   1.000
_cell.length_c   1.000
_cell.angle_alpha   90.00
_cell.angle_beta   90.00
_cell.angle_gamma   90.00
#
_symmetry.space_group_name_H-M   'P 1'
#
loop_
_entity.id
_entity.type
_entity.pdbx_description
1 polymer ?
#
loop_
_entity_poly.entity_id
_entity_poly.type
_entity_poly.pdbx_seq_one_letter_code
_entity_poly.pdbx_strand_id
1 'polypeptide(L)'
;MPMFSWKFYSALSGYMVYLVINYTIVVFTYITFKRFMEDNISAMSTLTRKINIEFNRILLIQCGSPLIVGVPLIIYIISLLTKSTWDEGGIVIVSLLTATPIINATAFLCFSSKNRAILRARIGNVVNTVYPGTINIIQVAPVNSTILFPV
;
A
#
# COMPACT_ATOMS: atom_id res chain seq x y z
N MET A 1 22.66 29.25 11.95
CA MET A 1 21.42 28.59 11.47
C MET A 1 21.53 28.39 9.96
N PRO A 2 21.80 27.19 9.43
CA PRO A 2 21.91 26.98 7.98
C PRO A 2 20.53 26.79 7.33
N MET A 3 19.51 27.53 7.79
CA MET A 3 18.14 27.50 7.26
C MET A 3 18.02 28.16 5.87
N PHE A 4 19.08 28.80 5.39
CA PHE A 4 19.18 29.43 4.07
C PHE A 4 20.32 28.84 3.22
N SER A 5 20.69 27.58 3.47
CA SER A 5 21.66 26.91 2.59
C SER A 5 20.97 26.49 1.29
N TRP A 6 21.64 26.67 0.15
CA TRP A 6 21.16 26.19 -1.16
C TRP A 6 20.74 24.71 -1.13
N LYS A 7 21.43 23.91 -0.31
CA LYS A 7 21.12 22.48 -0.07
C LYS A 7 19.72 22.26 0.51
N PHE A 8 19.27 23.13 1.42
CA PHE A 8 17.93 23.04 2.01
C PHE A 8 16.85 23.29 0.96
N TYR A 9 17.02 24.34 0.14
CA TYR A 9 16.08 24.66 -0.93
C TYR A 9 16.05 23.60 -2.03
N SER A 10 17.21 23.02 -2.40
CA SER A 10 17.24 21.95 -3.39
C SER A 10 16.55 20.69 -2.87
N ALA A 11 16.74 20.33 -1.59
CA ALA A 11 16.07 19.20 -0.96
C ALA A 11 14.55 19.41 -0.88
N LEU A 12 14.12 20.61 -0.47
CA LEU A 12 12.70 20.97 -0.39
C LEU A 12 12.03 20.92 -1.78
N SER A 13 12.68 21.49 -2.80
CA SER A 13 12.19 21.45 -4.19
C SER A 13 12.10 20.02 -4.70
N GLY A 14 13.13 19.19 -4.49
CA GLY A 14 13.13 17.79 -4.90
C GLY A 14 11.99 17.00 -4.25
N TYR A 15 11.72 17.28 -2.96
CA TYR A 15 10.63 16.65 -2.25
C TYR A 15 9.24 17.09 -2.76
N MET A 16 9.05 18.38 -3.06
CA MET A 16 7.80 18.87 -3.66
C MET A 16 7.54 18.20 -5.02
N VAL A 17 8.57 18.07 -5.86
CA VAL A 17 8.48 17.35 -7.15
C VAL A 17 8.12 15.88 -6.92
N TYR A 18 8.74 15.22 -5.94
CA TYR A 18 8.40 13.85 -5.56
C TYR A 18 6.92 13.71 -5.18
N LEU A 19 6.38 14.61 -4.35
CA LEU A 19 4.96 14.56 -3.97
C LEU A 19 4.03 14.76 -5.16
N VAL A 20 4.31 15.74 -6.03
CA VAL A 20 3.50 16.01 -7.23
C VAL A 20 3.48 14.81 -8.17
N ILE A 21 4.65 14.20 -8.42
CA ILE A 21 4.74 13.02 -9.28
C ILE A 21 3.96 11.85 -8.68
N ASN A 22 4.13 11.55 -7.39
CA ASN A 22 3.40 10.45 -6.75
C ASN A 22 1.88 10.68 -6.77
N TYR A 23 1.44 11.90 -6.48
CA TYR A 23 0.01 12.24 -6.54
C TYR A 23 -0.56 12.07 -7.95
N THR A 24 0.18 12.55 -8.97
CA THR A 24 -0.21 12.42 -10.37
C THR A 24 -0.32 10.95 -10.78
N ILE A 25 0.65 10.11 -10.37
CA ILE A 25 0.61 8.66 -10.64
C ILE A 25 -0.61 8.01 -9.99
N VAL A 26 -0.93 8.35 -8.74
CA VAL A 26 -2.10 7.82 -8.03
C VAL A 26 -3.39 8.14 -8.80
N VAL A 27 -3.57 9.41 -9.17
CA VAL A 27 -4.75 9.88 -9.90
C VAL A 27 -4.84 9.24 -11.28
N PHE A 28 -3.73 9.19 -12.02
CA PHE A 28 -3.69 8.59 -13.35
C PHE A 28 -4.00 7.09 -13.31
N THR A 29 -3.44 6.37 -12.33
CA THR A 29 -3.71 4.94 -12.11
C THR A 29 -5.19 4.71 -11.81
N TYR A 30 -5.79 5.55 -10.95
CA TYR A 30 -7.20 5.48 -10.63
C TYR A 30 -8.09 5.63 -11.87
N ILE A 31 -7.84 6.68 -12.68
CA ILE A 31 -8.61 6.98 -13.89
C ILE A 31 -8.46 5.85 -14.91
N THR A 32 -7.22 5.41 -15.14
CA THR A 32 -6.91 4.35 -16.11
C THR A 32 -7.60 3.05 -15.72
N PHE A 33 -7.55 2.67 -14.45
CA PHE A 33 -8.22 1.48 -13.97
C PHE A 33 -9.73 1.58 -14.09
N LYS A 34 -10.32 2.73 -13.74
CA LYS A 34 -11.77 2.93 -13.83
C LYS A 34 -12.25 2.75 -15.27
N ARG A 35 -11.56 3.38 -16.24
CA ARG A 35 -11.83 3.22 -17.67
C ARG A 35 -11.69 1.77 -18.12
N PHE A 36 -10.57 1.13 -17.77
CA PHE A 36 -10.34 -0.27 -18.12
C PHE A 36 -11.46 -1.19 -17.61
N MET A 37 -11.94 -0.97 -16.39
CA MET A 37 -13.03 -1.74 -15.80
C MET A 37 -14.38 -1.46 -16.48
N GLU A 38 -14.65 -0.23 -16.91
CA GLU A 38 -15.86 0.13 -17.64
C GLU A 38 -15.87 -0.52 -19.04
N ASP A 39 -14.74 -0.48 -19.75
CA ASP A 39 -14.60 -1.00 -21.11
C ASP A 39 -14.63 -2.54 -21.16
N ASN A 40 -14.12 -3.22 -20.12
CA ASN A 40 -13.94 -4.67 -20.10
C ASN A 40 -14.92 -5.41 -19.17
N ILE A 41 -15.93 -4.72 -18.61
CA ILE A 41 -16.85 -5.30 -17.63
C ILE A 41 -17.63 -6.50 -18.17
N SER A 42 -17.99 -6.45 -19.46
CA SER A 42 -18.78 -7.47 -20.15
C SER A 42 -17.95 -8.68 -20.58
N ALA A 43 -16.65 -8.49 -20.82
CA ALA A 43 -15.72 -9.54 -21.22
C ALA A 43 -15.11 -10.30 -20.03
N MET A 44 -15.16 -9.74 -18.82
CA MET A 44 -14.57 -10.35 -17.63
C MET A 44 -15.54 -11.27 -16.89
N SER A 45 -15.04 -12.45 -16.50
CA SER A 45 -15.72 -13.29 -15.52
C SER A 45 -15.90 -12.56 -14.18
N THR A 46 -16.95 -12.93 -13.44
CA THR A 46 -17.24 -12.38 -12.10
C THR A 46 -16.05 -12.55 -11.14
N LEU A 47 -15.30 -13.65 -11.27
CA LEU A 47 -14.11 -13.93 -10.47
C LEU A 47 -12.95 -13.00 -10.83
N THR A 48 -12.65 -12.85 -12.13
CA THR A 48 -11.58 -11.96 -12.62
C THR A 48 -11.86 -10.51 -12.23
N ARG A 49 -13.12 -10.08 -12.39
CA ARG A 49 -13.58 -8.75 -12.00
C ARG A 49 -13.34 -8.48 -10.51
N LYS A 50 -13.69 -9.42 -9.64
CA LYS A 50 -13.48 -9.31 -8.20
C LYS A 50 -12.00 -9.18 -7.84
N ILE A 51 -11.14 -10.01 -8.45
CA ILE A 51 -9.69 -9.96 -8.23
C ILE A 51 -9.10 -8.62 -8.65
N ASN A 52 -9.48 -8.10 -9.82
CA ASN A 52 -9.01 -6.80 -10.30
C ASN A 52 -9.44 -5.64 -9.39
N ILE A 53 -10.68 -5.65 -8.90
CA ILE A 53 -11.17 -4.64 -7.95
C ILE A 53 -10.37 -4.69 -6.64
N GLU A 54 -10.13 -5.89 -6.10
CA GLU A 54 -9.34 -6.06 -4.87
C GLU A 54 -7.90 -5.59 -5.06
N PHE A 55 -7.26 -5.96 -6.18
CA PHE A 55 -5.89 -5.55 -6.49
C PHE A 55 -5.77 -4.04 -6.67
N ASN A 56 -6.70 -3.41 -7.39
CA ASN A 56 -6.68 -1.96 -7.55
C ASN A 56 -6.90 -1.20 -6.24
N ARG A 57 -7.75 -1.73 -5.36
CA ARG A 57 -7.91 -1.16 -4.02
C ARG A 57 -6.60 -1.22 -3.23
N ILE A 58 -5.83 -2.31 -3.34
CA ILE A 58 -4.50 -2.43 -2.73
C ILE A 58 -3.55 -1.40 -3.33
N LEU A 59 -3.48 -1.30 -4.66
CA LEU A 59 -2.61 -0.34 -5.36
C LEU A 59 -2.91 1.09 -4.92
N LEU A 60 -4.19 1.48 -4.84
CA LEU A 60 -4.58 2.81 -4.37
C LEU A 60 -4.13 3.09 -2.94
N ILE A 61 -4.25 2.12 -2.03
CA ILE A 61 -3.79 2.27 -0.65
C ILE A 61 -2.26 2.37 -0.60
N GLN A 62 -1.55 1.55 -1.38
CA GLN A 62 -0.08 1.55 -1.41
C GLN A 62 0.48 2.84 -2.01
N CYS A 63 -0.12 3.35 -3.08
CA CYS A 63 0.26 4.61 -3.70
C CYS A 63 -0.19 5.83 -2.85
N GLY A 64 -1.28 5.70 -2.09
CA GLY A 64 -1.74 6.73 -1.15
C GLY A 64 -0.95 6.79 0.16
N SER A 65 -0.31 5.70 0.58
CA SER A 65 0.43 5.60 1.84
C SER A 65 1.56 6.65 1.97
N PRO A 66 2.45 6.84 0.98
CA PRO A 66 3.45 7.92 1.01
C PRO A 66 2.84 9.32 1.13
N LEU A 67 1.63 9.56 0.62
CA LEU A 67 0.94 10.84 0.73
C LEU A 67 0.42 11.08 2.15
N ILE A 68 -0.17 10.05 2.78
CA ILE A 68 -0.64 10.11 4.17
C ILE A 68 0.54 10.38 5.11
N VAL A 69 1.65 9.68 4.89
CA VAL A 69 2.90 9.85 5.65
C VAL A 69 3.60 11.18 5.33
N GLY A 70 3.35 11.76 4.16
CA GLY A 70 3.87 13.06 3.75
C GLY A 70 3.20 14.26 4.43
N VAL A 71 1.98 14.12 4.97
CA VAL A 71 1.26 15.23 5.63
C VAL A 71 1.99 15.76 6.88
N PRO A 72 2.42 14.90 7.85
CA PRO A 72 3.26 15.33 8.97
C PRO A 72 4.54 16.05 8.55
N LEU A 73 5.10 15.67 7.40
CA LEU A 73 6.30 16.28 6.86
C LEU A 73 6.04 17.69 6.32
N ILE A 74 4.91 17.91 5.63
CA ILE A 74 4.49 19.26 5.23
C ILE A 74 4.29 20.17 6.45
N ILE A 75 3.66 19.66 7.51
CA ILE A 75 3.48 20.41 8.76
C ILE A 75 4.83 20.82 9.36
N TYR A 76 5.81 19.92 9.35
CA TYR A 76 7.16 20.22 9.84
C TYR A 76 7.91 21.23 8.98
N ILE A 77 7.79 21.14 7.65
CA ILE A 77 8.33 22.17 6.74
C ILE A 77 7.74 23.54 7.07
N ILE A 78 6.43 23.62 7.26
CA ILE A 78 5.76 24.88 7.64
C ILE A 78 6.30 25.36 8.99
N SER A 79 6.40 24.48 9.98
CA SER A 79 6.94 24.78 11.32
C SER A 79 8.35 25.39 11.26
N LEU A 80 9.22 24.86 10.39
CA LEU A 80 10.56 25.40 10.14
C LEU A 80 10.54 26.81 9.55
N LEU A 81 9.53 27.15 8.73
CA LEU A 81 9.36 28.48 8.16
C LEU A 81 8.81 29.50 9.18
N THR A 82 7.97 29.07 10.13
CA THR A 82 7.33 29.95 11.12
C THR A 82 8.15 30.22 12.38
N LYS A 83 9.45 29.85 12.42
CA LYS A 83 10.34 29.87 13.62
C LYS A 83 9.85 29.02 14.81
N SER A 84 8.80 28.24 14.65
CA SER A 84 8.37 27.25 15.64
C SER A 84 9.21 25.99 15.42
N THR A 85 10.39 25.91 16.02
CA THR A 85 11.27 24.76 15.85
C THR A 85 10.78 23.60 16.69
N TRP A 86 10.33 22.53 16.02
CA TRP A 86 10.06 21.24 16.64
C TRP A 86 11.30 20.35 16.47
N ASP A 87 12.22 20.40 17.43
CA ASP A 87 13.55 19.76 17.30
C ASP A 87 13.47 18.23 17.08
N GLU A 88 12.45 17.57 17.63
CA GLU A 88 12.23 16.13 17.44
C GLU A 88 11.42 15.78 16.19
N GLY A 89 10.84 16.77 15.50
CA GLY A 89 9.94 16.54 14.36
C GLY A 89 10.58 15.75 13.23
N GLY A 90 11.87 15.99 12.96
CA GLY A 90 12.61 15.23 11.96
C GLY A 90 12.69 13.72 12.24
N ILE A 91 12.87 13.33 13.51
CA ILE A 91 12.96 11.91 13.91
C ILE A 91 11.60 11.23 13.76
N VAL A 92 10.53 11.91 14.17
CA VAL A 92 9.15 11.40 14.04
C VAL A 92 8.80 11.18 12.58
N ILE A 93 9.17 12.11 11.70
CA ILE A 93 8.92 12.01 10.26
C ILE A 93 9.69 10.86 9.61
N VAL A 94 10.98 10.73 9.91
CA VAL A 94 11.78 9.62 9.37
C VAL A 94 11.21 8.29 9.85
N SER A 95 10.79 8.19 11.11
CA SER A 95 10.14 7.00 11.65
C SER A 95 8.83 6.68 10.93
N LEU A 96 7.98 7.67 10.67
CA LEU A 96 6.75 7.49 9.90
C LEU A 96 7.02 7.05 8.45
N LEU A 97 8.05 7.62 7.79
CA LEU A 97 8.48 7.19 6.46
C LEU A 97 8.91 5.73 6.43
N THR A 98 9.61 5.25 7.47
CA THR A 98 9.98 3.83 7.59
C THR A 98 8.80 2.89 7.86
N ALA A 99 7.63 3.41 8.26
CA ALA A 99 6.40 2.62 8.38
C ALA A 99 5.73 2.36 7.02
N THR A 100 6.03 3.15 5.98
CA THR A 100 5.42 3.02 4.63
C THR A 100 5.54 1.61 4.04
N PRO A 101 6.71 0.93 4.05
CA PRO A 101 6.84 -0.44 3.56
C PRO A 101 5.97 -1.43 4.35
N ILE A 102 5.85 -1.24 5.67
CA ILE A 102 5.01 -2.06 6.54
C ILE A 102 3.54 -1.88 6.17
N ILE A 103 3.08 -0.63 6.00
CA ILE A 103 1.72 -0.32 5.55
C ILE A 103 1.45 -0.98 4.19
N ASN A 104 2.40 -0.92 3.26
CA ASN A 104 2.24 -1.52 1.93
C ASN A 104 2.14 -3.04 1.98
N ALA A 105 2.98 -3.70 2.79
CA ALA A 105 2.93 -5.14 3.00
C ALA A 105 1.64 -5.58 3.70
N THR A 106 1.24 -4.88 4.76
CA THR A 106 0.00 -5.14 5.49
C THR A 106 -1.22 -4.93 4.60
N ALA A 107 -1.26 -3.88 3.78
CA ALA A 107 -2.34 -3.67 2.82
C ALA A 107 -2.46 -4.85 1.83
N PHE A 108 -1.33 -5.35 1.32
CA PHE A 108 -1.32 -6.50 0.41
C PHE A 108 -1.82 -7.79 1.08
N LEU A 109 -1.40 -8.05 2.32
CA LEU A 109 -1.78 -9.25 3.07
C LEU A 109 -3.24 -9.21 3.55
N CYS A 110 -3.72 -8.06 4.00
CA CYS A 110 -5.06 -7.91 4.57
C CYS A 110 -6.16 -7.76 3.52
N PHE A 111 -5.90 -7.13 2.36
CA PHE A 111 -6.96 -6.86 1.38
C PHE A 111 -7.07 -7.90 0.27
N SER A 112 -6.01 -8.65 -0.04
CA SER A 112 -6.08 -9.71 -1.04
C SER A 112 -6.85 -10.91 -0.47
N SER A 113 -8.03 -11.22 -1.02
CA SER A 113 -8.85 -12.36 -0.57
C SER A 113 -8.11 -13.69 -0.68
N LYS A 114 -7.35 -13.89 -1.76
CA LYS A 114 -6.50 -15.07 -1.96
C LYS A 114 -5.41 -15.17 -0.90
N ASN A 115 -4.73 -14.05 -0.61
CA ASN A 115 -3.68 -14.05 0.40
C ASN A 115 -4.25 -14.29 1.80
N ARG A 116 -5.43 -13.74 2.13
CA ARG A 116 -6.09 -14.02 3.40
C ARG A 116 -6.44 -15.49 3.59
N ALA A 117 -6.90 -16.16 2.53
CA ALA A 117 -7.18 -17.59 2.58
C ALA A 117 -5.91 -18.40 2.86
N ILE A 118 -4.82 -18.09 2.14
CA ILE A 118 -3.51 -18.73 2.33
C ILE A 118 -2.94 -18.43 3.72
N LEU A 119 -3.04 -17.17 4.18
CA LEU A 119 -2.52 -16.74 5.47
C LEU A 119 -3.28 -17.40 6.62
N ARG A 120 -4.61 -17.51 6.55
CA ARG A 120 -5.41 -18.26 7.54
C ARG A 120 -5.01 -19.73 7.59
N ALA A 121 -4.80 -20.37 6.44
CA ALA A 121 -4.34 -21.75 6.38
C ALA A 121 -2.94 -21.91 6.99
N ARG A 122 -2.01 -21.01 6.68
CA ARG A 122 -0.65 -21.03 7.24
C ARG A 122 -0.61 -20.75 8.73
N ILE A 123 -1.38 -19.77 9.21
CA ILE A 123 -1.53 -19.49 10.66
C ILE A 123 -2.14 -20.71 11.36
N GLY A 124 -3.16 -21.34 10.78
CA GLY A 124 -3.72 -22.58 11.30
C GLY A 124 -2.67 -23.68 11.46
N ASN A 125 -1.82 -23.88 10.44
CA ASN A 125 -0.73 -24.85 10.50
C ASN A 125 0.33 -24.51 11.55
N VAL A 126 0.69 -23.22 11.71
CA VAL A 126 1.64 -22.77 12.74
C VAL A 126 1.05 -22.99 14.13
N VAL A 127 -0.21 -22.61 14.36
CA VAL A 127 -0.90 -22.83 15.63
C VAL A 127 -0.99 -24.33 15.96
N ASN A 128 -1.27 -25.19 14.97
CA ASN A 128 -1.29 -26.64 15.18
C ASN A 128 0.10 -27.24 15.45
N THR A 129 1.16 -26.59 14.97
CA THR A 129 2.55 -27.00 15.23
C THR A 129 2.99 -26.60 16.64
N VAL A 130 2.55 -25.42 17.11
CA VAL A 130 2.90 -24.88 18.44
C VAL A 130 2.00 -25.48 19.54
N TYR A 131 0.76 -25.79 19.21
CA TYR A 131 -0.21 -26.47 20.09
C TYR A 131 -0.76 -27.72 19.39
N PRO A 132 -0.05 -28.86 19.47
CA PRO A 132 -0.54 -30.10 18.89
C PRO A 132 -1.77 -30.57 19.66
N GLY A 133 -2.97 -30.45 19.06
CA GLY A 133 -4.18 -31.08 19.60
C GLY A 133 -5.50 -30.34 19.39
N THR A 134 -5.54 -29.13 18.83
CA THR A 134 -6.79 -28.33 18.84
C THR A 134 -7.51 -28.20 17.49
N ILE A 135 -6.88 -28.44 16.33
CA ILE A 135 -7.57 -28.20 15.03
C ILE A 135 -7.26 -29.28 13.98
N ASN A 136 -8.31 -29.88 13.41
CA ASN A 136 -8.23 -30.75 12.23
C ASN A 136 -7.63 -29.97 11.04
N ILE A 137 -6.57 -30.51 10.45
CA ILE A 137 -5.84 -29.88 9.35
C ILE A 137 -6.78 -29.73 8.14
N ILE A 138 -7.20 -28.50 7.83
CA ILE A 138 -7.90 -28.23 6.57
C ILE A 138 -6.81 -28.18 5.49
N GLN A 139 -6.59 -29.30 4.80
CA GLN A 139 -5.83 -29.28 3.55
C GLN A 139 -6.57 -28.35 2.58
N VAL A 140 -5.98 -27.19 2.29
CA VAL A 140 -6.44 -26.33 1.20
C VAL A 140 -6.12 -27.09 -0.08
N ALA A 141 -7.14 -27.72 -0.66
CA ALA A 141 -7.00 -28.41 -1.94
C ALA A 141 -6.38 -27.45 -2.97
N PRO A 142 -5.39 -27.90 -3.77
CA PRO A 142 -4.87 -27.09 -4.86
C PRO A 142 -6.04 -26.72 -5.78
N VAL A 143 -6.16 -25.43 -6.10
CA VAL A 143 -7.16 -24.96 -7.07
C VAL A 143 -6.88 -25.68 -8.39
N ASN A 144 -7.82 -26.52 -8.83
CA ASN A 144 -7.75 -27.21 -10.13
C ASN A 144 -7.52 -26.17 -11.25
N SER A 145 -6.34 -26.22 -11.86
CA SER A 145 -5.94 -25.34 -12.97
C SER A 145 -6.75 -25.58 -14.25
N THR A 146 -7.55 -26.65 -14.31
CA THR A 146 -8.36 -27.05 -15.47
C THR A 146 -9.61 -26.19 -15.70
N ILE A 147 -10.01 -25.33 -14.76
CA ILE A 147 -11.22 -24.48 -14.88
C ILE A 147 -10.87 -23.04 -15.33
N LEU A 148 -9.59 -22.72 -15.54
CA LEU A 148 -9.13 -21.35 -15.81
C LEU A 148 -8.90 -21.04 -17.30
N PHE A 149 -8.94 -22.05 -18.17
CA PHE A 149 -8.91 -21.88 -19.62
C PHE A 149 -9.84 -22.92 -20.27
N PRO A 150 -11.15 -22.64 -20.42
CA PRO A 150 -11.92 -23.35 -21.42
C PRO A 150 -11.35 -22.94 -22.79
N VAL A 151 -10.73 -23.91 -23.47
CA VAL A 151 -10.43 -23.83 -24.90
C VAL A 151 -11.75 -23.83 -25.67
#